data_AF-W7TH78-F1
#
_entry.id   AF-W7TH78-F1
#
_cell.length_a   1.000
_cell.length_b   1.000
_cell.length_c   1.000
_cell.angle_alpha   90.00
_cell.angle_beta   90.00
_cell.angle_gamma   90.00
#
_symmetry.space_group_name_H-M   'P 1'
#
loop_
_entity.id
_entity.type
_entity.pdbx_description
1 polymer ?
#
loop_
_entity_poly.entity_id
_entity_poly.type
_entity_poly.pdbx_seq_one_letter_code
_entity_poly.pdbx_strand_id
1 'polypeptide(L)'
;MLLDLLGFGDAVHDAALVITGEGSLDAQSLRGKAPVGVARAAGGVPVVAVAGVCSLTAEDLVGTGISAAYALTDLEPDPARCRARPGPLLERTAERIVRDHLCC
;
A
#
# COMPACT_ATOMS: atom_id res chain seq x y z
N MET A 1 -18.45 -0.94 7.39
CA MET A 1 -17.47 -0.19 6.57
C MET A 1 -17.55 -0.69 5.12
N LEU A 2 -17.06 0.03 4.11
CA LEU A 2 -17.08 -0.43 2.70
C LEU A 2 -16.43 -1.83 2.54
N LEU A 3 -15.37 -2.09 3.29
CA LEU A 3 -14.67 -3.38 3.28
C LEU A 3 -15.58 -4.56 3.70
N ASP A 4 -16.45 -4.36 4.69
CA ASP A 4 -17.39 -5.40 5.15
C ASP A 4 -18.41 -5.73 4.05
N LEU A 5 -18.90 -4.70 3.35
CA LEU A 5 -19.83 -4.86 2.22
C LEU A 5 -19.18 -5.59 1.03
N LEU A 6 -17.85 -5.50 0.90
CA LEU A 6 -17.08 -6.17 -0.14
C LEU A 6 -16.61 -7.57 0.26
N GLY A 7 -16.94 -8.06 1.46
CA GLY A 7 -16.49 -9.36 1.94
C GLY A 7 -14.99 -9.44 2.22
N PHE A 8 -14.34 -8.30 2.51
CA PHE A 8 -12.89 -8.24 2.72
C PHE A 8 -12.41 -9.15 3.84
N GLY A 9 -13.18 -9.27 4.93
CA GLY A 9 -12.82 -10.12 6.08
C GLY A 9 -12.66 -11.59 5.70
N ASP A 10 -13.53 -12.11 4.85
CA ASP A 10 -13.43 -13.50 4.37
C ASP A 10 -12.26 -13.65 3.39
N ALA A 11 -12.09 -12.68 2.49
CA ALA A 11 -11.04 -12.71 1.47
C ALA A 11 -9.62 -12.60 2.06
N VAL A 12 -9.45 -11.89 3.18
CA VAL A 12 -8.14 -11.66 3.79
C VAL A 12 -7.67 -12.83 4.65
N HIS A 13 -8.57 -13.71 5.10
CA HIS A 13 -8.26 -14.75 6.08
C HIS A 13 -7.07 -15.66 5.68
N ASP A 14 -7.02 -16.06 4.40
CA ASP A 14 -5.98 -16.95 3.86
C ASP A 14 -4.91 -16.21 3.03
N ALA A 15 -4.90 -14.87 3.07
CA ALA A 15 -3.97 -14.09 2.28
C ALA A 15 -2.55 -14.13 2.87
N ALA A 16 -1.54 -14.32 2.03
CA ALA A 16 -0.14 -14.19 2.42
C ALA A 16 0.31 -12.72 2.57
N LEU A 17 -0.33 -11.82 1.82
CA LEU A 17 0.00 -10.40 1.76
C LEU A 17 -1.22 -9.61 1.28
N VAL A 18 -1.45 -8.43 1.88
CA VAL A 18 -2.42 -7.44 1.40
C VAL A 18 -1.68 -6.26 0.79
N ILE A 19 -2.05 -5.89 -0.43
CA ILE A 19 -1.57 -4.68 -1.10
C ILE A 19 -2.73 -3.68 -1.13
N THR A 20 -2.51 -2.50 -0.55
CA THR A 20 -3.45 -1.37 -0.61
C THR A 20 -2.78 -0.17 -1.30
N GLY A 21 -3.52 0.90 -1.57
CA GLY A 21 -2.91 2.08 -2.17
C GLY A 21 -3.77 3.33 -2.22
N GLU A 22 -3.10 4.44 -2.50
CA GLU A 22 -3.71 5.75 -2.72
C GLU A 22 -2.81 6.66 -3.57
N GLY A 23 -3.27 7.86 -3.93
CA GLY A 23 -2.47 8.80 -4.72
C GLY A 23 -1.29 9.41 -3.97
N SER A 24 -1.49 9.78 -2.70
CA SER A 24 -0.49 10.42 -1.84
C SER A 24 -0.56 9.81 -0.44
N LEU A 25 0.53 9.19 0.00
CA LEU A 25 0.67 8.67 1.35
C LEU A 25 1.46 9.68 2.19
N ASP A 26 0.74 10.41 3.03
CA ASP A 26 1.26 11.48 3.89
C ASP A 26 0.70 11.39 5.32
N ALA A 27 1.10 12.29 6.21
CA ALA A 27 0.67 12.25 7.61
C ALA A 27 -0.87 12.38 7.79
N GLN A 28 -1.60 12.93 6.81
CA GLN A 28 -3.07 12.95 6.85
C GLN A 28 -3.65 11.57 6.52
N SER A 29 -3.00 10.81 5.64
CA SER A 29 -3.40 9.44 5.33
C SER A 29 -3.41 8.53 6.55
N LEU A 30 -2.44 8.73 7.46
CA LEU A 30 -2.32 7.99 8.72
C LEU A 30 -3.53 8.14 9.65
N ARG A 31 -4.31 9.22 9.49
CA ARG A 31 -5.42 9.58 10.38
C ARG A 31 -6.76 8.93 10.03
N GLY A 32 -6.82 8.09 9.01
CA GLY A 32 -8.04 7.31 8.71
C GLY A 32 -8.43 7.25 7.24
N LYS A 33 -7.46 7.33 6.32
CA LYS A 33 -7.71 7.02 4.91
C LYS A 33 -7.71 5.51 4.65
N ALA A 34 -8.06 5.15 3.41
CA ALA A 34 -8.23 3.78 2.94
C ALA A 34 -7.06 2.84 3.32
N PRO A 35 -5.77 3.20 3.18
CA PRO A 35 -4.67 2.29 3.51
C PRO A 35 -4.66 1.85 4.98
N VAL A 36 -4.88 2.77 5.91
CA VAL A 36 -4.94 2.46 7.36
C VAL A 36 -6.20 1.67 7.69
N GLY A 37 -7.32 1.96 7.03
CA GLY A 37 -8.55 1.18 7.17
C GLY A 37 -8.36 -0.28 6.77
N VAL A 38 -7.69 -0.52 5.64
CA VAL A 38 -7.34 -1.86 5.16
C VAL A 38 -6.36 -2.54 6.13
N ALA A 39 -5.33 -1.83 6.59
CA ALA A 39 -4.35 -2.37 7.54
C ALA A 39 -5.01 -2.84 8.85
N ARG A 40 -5.97 -2.08 9.38
CA ARG A 40 -6.75 -2.46 10.56
C ARG A 40 -7.65 -3.67 10.30
N ALA A 41 -8.24 -3.76 9.11
CA ALA A 41 -9.13 -4.85 8.73
C ALA A 41 -8.38 -6.15 8.38
N ALA A 42 -7.07 -6.08 8.10
CA ALA A 42 -6.28 -7.23 7.65
C ALA A 42 -5.99 -8.27 8.74
N GLY A 43 -6.32 -7.99 10.01
CA GLY A 43 -6.38 -9.03 11.05
C GLY A 43 -5.06 -9.72 11.36
N GLY A 44 -3.91 -9.09 11.06
CA GLY A 44 -2.57 -9.65 11.28
C GLY A 44 -1.86 -10.14 10.02
N VAL A 45 -2.55 -10.18 8.87
CA VAL A 45 -1.88 -10.41 7.58
C VAL A 45 -0.98 -9.21 7.26
N PRO A 46 0.25 -9.42 6.76
CA PRO A 46 1.14 -8.33 6.37
C PRO A 46 0.48 -7.42 5.34
N VAL A 47 0.58 -6.10 5.54
CA VAL A 47 -0.02 -5.10 4.64
C VAL A 47 1.04 -4.15 4.12
N VAL A 48 1.11 -3.97 2.81
CA VAL A 48 1.96 -2.98 2.16
C VAL A 48 1.12 -1.95 1.41
N ALA A 49 1.61 -0.71 1.36
CA ALA A 49 0.95 0.38 0.64
C ALA A 49 1.71 0.76 -0.63
N VAL A 50 0.98 0.93 -1.73
CA VAL A 50 1.49 1.53 -2.97
C VAL A 50 0.90 2.92 -3.12
N ALA A 51 1.76 3.92 -3.25
CA ALA A 51 1.36 5.31 -3.39
C ALA A 51 1.89 5.92 -4.69
N GLY A 52 1.19 6.92 -5.23
CA GLY A 52 1.76 7.75 -6.29
C GLY A 52 3.00 8.51 -5.78
N VAL A 53 2.86 9.15 -4.62
CA VAL A 53 3.92 9.78 -3.84
C VAL A 53 3.84 9.36 -2.39
N CYS A 54 4.97 9.18 -1.73
CA CYS A 54 5.04 8.90 -0.29
C CYS A 54 5.95 9.93 0.38
N SER A 55 5.46 10.58 1.43
CA SER A 55 6.27 11.47 2.27
C SER A 55 6.52 10.90 3.67
N LEU A 56 6.08 9.66 3.92
CA LEU A 56 6.23 8.99 5.21
C LEU A 56 7.57 8.27 5.30
N THR A 57 8.18 8.31 6.47
CA THR A 57 9.35 7.49 6.77
C THR A 57 8.94 6.11 7.31
N ALA A 58 9.90 5.21 7.49
CA ALA A 58 9.63 3.91 8.12
C ALA A 58 9.11 4.08 9.56
N GLU A 59 9.61 5.08 10.28
CA GLU A 59 9.17 5.43 11.63
C GLU A 59 7.72 5.90 11.66
N ASP A 60 7.28 6.67 10.66
CA ASP A 60 5.89 7.12 10.55
C ASP A 60 4.90 5.96 10.34
N LEU A 61 5.36 4.85 9.76
CA LEU A 61 4.55 3.65 9.54
C LEU A 61 4.38 2.81 10.80
N VAL A 62 5.22 3.01 11.82
CA VAL A 62 5.15 2.24 13.07
C VAL A 62 3.78 2.42 13.72
N GLY A 63 3.14 1.30 14.07
CA GLY A 63 1.82 1.29 14.72
C GLY A 63 0.63 1.55 13.79
N THR A 64 0.86 1.75 12.49
CA THR A 64 -0.21 1.93 11.49
C THR A 64 -0.79 0.60 10.99
N GLY A 65 -0.04 -0.49 11.16
CA GLY A 65 -0.34 -1.81 10.59
C GLY A 65 0.18 -2.00 9.16
N ILE A 66 0.79 -0.97 8.56
CA ILE A 66 1.46 -1.04 7.25
C ILE A 66 2.93 -1.39 7.47
N SER A 67 3.41 -2.49 6.90
CA SER A 67 4.78 -2.98 7.05
C SER A 67 5.77 -2.26 6.13
N ALA A 68 5.34 -1.84 4.93
CA ALA A 68 6.16 -1.09 3.99
C ALA A 68 5.29 -0.22 3.07
N ALA A 69 5.87 0.88 2.59
CA ALA A 69 5.28 1.75 1.59
C ALA A 69 6.20 1.87 0.36
N TYR A 70 5.60 1.85 -0.82
CA TYR A 70 6.28 1.95 -2.11
C TYR A 70 5.69 3.11 -2.89
N ALA A 71 6.51 4.07 -3.32
CA ALA A 71 6.04 5.18 -4.13
C ALA A 71 6.38 4.98 -5.61
N LEU A 72 5.46 5.32 -6.51
CA LEU A 72 5.78 5.37 -7.94
C LEU A 72 6.88 6.39 -8.22
N THR A 73 6.95 7.46 -7.41
CA THR A 73 8.03 8.45 -7.47
C THR A 73 9.43 7.91 -7.15
N ASP A 74 9.53 6.73 -6.53
CA ASP A 74 10.82 6.06 -6.32
C ASP A 74 11.38 5.48 -7.63
N LEU A 75 10.50 5.21 -8.62
CA LEU A 75 10.86 4.71 -9.95
C LEU A 75 10.89 5.81 -11.01
N GLU A 76 10.05 6.83 -10.88
CA GLU A 76 9.98 7.99 -11.78
C GLU A 76 9.77 9.27 -10.93
N PRO A 77 10.82 10.08 -10.70
CA PRO A 77 10.74 11.24 -9.81
C PRO A 77 9.74 12.32 -10.22
N ASP A 78 9.32 12.41 -11.50
CA ASP A 78 8.32 13.37 -11.96
C ASP A 78 6.88 12.86 -11.75
N PRO A 79 6.10 13.45 -10.82
CA PRO A 79 4.74 13.00 -10.55
C PRO A 79 3.79 13.16 -11.74
N ALA A 80 4.08 14.08 -12.67
CA ALA A 80 3.28 14.25 -13.87
C ALA A 80 3.44 13.04 -14.80
N ARG A 81 4.65 12.50 -14.92
CA ARG A 81 4.93 11.27 -15.69
C ARG A 81 4.33 10.04 -15.03
N CYS A 82 4.41 9.95 -13.70
CA CYS A 82 3.73 8.88 -12.95
C CYS A 82 2.23 8.83 -13.25
N ARG A 83 1.56 9.99 -13.25
CA ARG A 83 0.12 10.07 -13.58
C ARG A 83 -0.17 9.81 -15.06
N ALA A 84 0.73 10.20 -15.97
CA ALA A 84 0.53 10.01 -17.40
C ALA A 84 0.63 8.53 -17.82
N ARG A 85 1.47 7.73 -17.13
CA ARG A 85 1.66 6.30 -17.42
C ARG A 85 1.88 5.47 -16.14
N PRO A 86 0.86 5.32 -15.28
CA PRO A 86 1.01 4.61 -14.01
C PRO A 86 1.15 3.09 -14.17
N GLY A 87 0.56 2.49 -15.22
CA GLY A 87 0.51 1.03 -15.41
C GLY A 87 1.89 0.35 -15.33
N PRO A 88 2.85 0.72 -16.19
CA PRO A 88 4.20 0.12 -16.15
C PRO A 88 4.94 0.35 -14.84
N LEU A 89 4.67 1.47 -14.14
CA LEU A 89 5.27 1.74 -12.83
C LEU A 89 4.65 0.85 -11.76
N LEU A 90 3.33 0.64 -11.79
CA LEU A 90 2.62 -0.27 -10.88
C LEU A 90 3.07 -1.71 -11.08
N GLU A 91 3.26 -2.17 -12.32
CA GLU A 91 3.79 -3.50 -12.63
C GLU A 91 5.18 -3.72 -12.01
N ARG A 92 6.10 -2.78 -12.22
CA ARG A 92 7.46 -2.86 -11.63
C ARG A 92 7.45 -2.77 -10.11
N THR A 93 6.56 -1.97 -9.53
CA THR A 93 6.38 -1.91 -8.08
C THR A 93 5.84 -3.24 -7.54
N ALA A 94 4.88 -3.86 -8.23
CA ALA A 94 4.35 -5.17 -7.85
C ALA A 94 5.44 -6.26 -7.90
N GLU A 95 6.27 -6.30 -8.94
CA GLU A 95 7.42 -7.21 -9.01
C GLU A 95 8.37 -7.04 -7.82
N ARG A 96 8.62 -5.80 -7.42
CA ARG A 96 9.48 -5.49 -6.27
C ARG A 96 8.84 -5.95 -4.96
N ILE A 97 7.55 -5.71 -4.77
CA ILE A 97 6.80 -6.20 -3.60
C ILE A 97 6.85 -7.72 -3.49
N VAL A 98 6.61 -8.43 -4.60
CA VAL A 98 6.67 -9.90 -4.62
C VAL A 98 8.06 -10.38 -4.19
N ARG A 99 9.13 -9.76 -4.71
CA ARG A 99 10.51 -10.10 -4.33
C ARG A 99 10.78 -9.86 -2.85
N ASP A 100 10.31 -8.74 -2.31
CA ASP A 100 10.59 -8.32 -0.94
C ASP A 100 9.79 -9.12 0.10
N HIS A 101 8.61 -9.66 -0.25
CA HIS A 101 7.66 -10.24 0.72
C HIS A 101 7.26 -11.71 0.46
N LEU A 102 7.39 -12.21 -0.78
CA LEU A 102 6.86 -13.52 -1.18
C LEU A 102 7.91 -14.46 -1.77
N CYS A 103 9.13 -14.00 -2.01
CA CYS A 103 10.24 -14.86 -2.42
C CYS A 103 11.01 -15.33 -1.18
N CYS A 104 10.85 -16.61 -0.85
CA CYS A 104 11.68 -17.35 0.11
C CYS A 104 12.96 -17.89 -0.54
#